data_AF-A0AAF0IRB6-F1
#
_entry.id   AF-A0AAF0IRB6-F1
#
_cell.length_a   1.000
_cell.length_b   1.000
_cell.length_c   1.000
_cell.angle_alpha   90.00
_cell.angle_beta   90.00
_cell.angle_gamma   90.00
#
_symmetry.space_group_name_H-M   'P 1'
#
loop_
_entity.id
_entity.type
_entity.pdbx_description
1 polymer ?
#
loop_
_entity_poly.entity_id
_entity_poly.type
_entity_poly.pdbx_seq_one_letter_code
_entity_poly.pdbx_strand_id
1 'polypeptide(L)'
;MYPFAVQSARENLSKEDVSVDEAERRKTMELLWRLETGEGVLSDESDDDAHDSGDDPPEDLLGRLSLADQQRFQSLLRDPARAARMYFEDEEEVPLWWTEQAKPCDNPPFLREVEVISAAQVPVRVDLRFNIVAVLMAYAYLLRHLQLPSCASVDRPVECGSCTDSDGATKPIVASASIVGAEQGDKEPKRPAEPVEAADYESDGEPPPLEDDTPEAPVEPPAAPRQDTPHPSLQNDTPERHEDTPDELQEVGVSLLRRLVPFLFAHPRKDPKAASTVLTSVEDAGLYLLHTLGPDRMGADPVQLLLVLLRDVDPLLRPSTVRDVRDVPLPVYALADLDTWLHPERGAAKKLAFYAHAYQAAPREAHSALHVALQNEQQRLEQEHDERERLLHVAAANAAVGRMDPQVQRMSSKIQVLE
;
A
#
# COMPACT_ATOMS: atom_id res chain seq x y z
N MET A 1 23.39 -50.51 2.61
CA MET A 1 22.10 -50.02 3.13
C MET A 1 22.28 -49.73 4.61
N TYR A 2 22.26 -48.47 5.02
CA TYR A 2 22.64 -48.05 6.38
C TYR A 2 21.40 -47.69 7.22
N PRO A 3 21.19 -48.30 8.39
CA PRO A 3 20.17 -47.90 9.37
C PRO A 3 20.67 -46.81 10.35
N PHE A 4 21.66 -46.01 9.97
CA PHE A 4 22.44 -45.17 10.89
C PHE A 4 21.75 -43.84 11.28
N ALA A 5 20.75 -43.39 10.51
CA ALA A 5 20.17 -42.05 10.67
C ALA A 5 19.18 -41.90 11.85
N VAL A 6 18.60 -42.99 12.35
CA VAL A 6 17.51 -42.93 13.36
C VAL A 6 18.04 -42.96 14.80
N GLN A 7 19.21 -43.54 15.05
CA GLN A 7 19.78 -43.60 16.41
C GLN A 7 20.35 -42.24 16.86
N SER A 8 21.12 -41.56 16.00
CA SER A 8 21.77 -40.28 16.35
C SER A 8 20.80 -39.13 16.64
N ALA A 9 19.56 -39.19 16.15
CA ALA A 9 18.55 -38.17 16.43
C ALA A 9 17.98 -38.28 17.86
N ARG A 10 17.94 -39.48 18.45
CA ARG A 10 17.41 -39.71 19.80
C ARG A 10 18.43 -39.52 20.92
N GLU A 11 19.73 -39.67 20.63
CA GLU A 11 20.78 -39.52 21.64
C GLU A 11 21.19 -38.06 21.92
N ASN A 12 20.78 -37.11 21.06
CA ASN A 12 21.14 -35.68 21.19
C ASN A 12 20.03 -34.78 21.77
N LEU A 13 18.85 -35.33 22.09
CA LEU A 13 17.80 -34.58 22.78
C LEU A 13 18.07 -34.60 24.29
N SER A 14 18.06 -33.42 24.93
CA SER A 14 18.24 -33.35 26.37
C SER A 14 17.03 -33.96 27.09
N LYS A 15 17.21 -34.40 28.33
CA LYS A 15 16.09 -34.91 29.15
C LYS A 15 15.04 -33.82 29.42
N GLU A 16 15.43 -32.56 29.34
CA GLU A 16 14.55 -31.41 29.50
C GLU A 16 13.66 -31.25 28.26
N ASP A 17 14.23 -31.31 27.05
CA ASP A 17 13.47 -31.23 25.78
C ASP A 17 12.43 -32.36 25.68
N VAL A 18 12.83 -33.60 26.02
CA VAL A 18 11.93 -34.77 26.06
C VAL A 18 10.83 -34.62 27.13
N SER A 19 11.08 -33.87 28.20
CA SER A 19 10.07 -33.65 29.25
C SER A 19 9.02 -32.60 28.87
N VAL A 20 9.37 -31.61 28.05
CA VAL A 20 8.45 -30.57 27.53
C VAL A 20 7.49 -31.20 26.52
N ASP A 21 8.01 -31.96 25.55
CA ASP A 21 7.22 -32.65 24.52
C ASP A 21 6.20 -33.64 25.13
N GLU A 22 6.60 -34.40 26.17
CA GLU A 22 5.70 -35.32 26.89
C GLU A 22 4.63 -34.57 27.73
N ALA A 23 4.92 -33.36 28.21
CA ALA A 23 3.95 -32.52 28.93
C ALA A 23 2.93 -31.87 27.99
N GLU A 24 3.37 -31.34 26.85
CA GLU A 24 2.49 -30.79 25.80
C GLU A 24 1.64 -31.89 25.16
N ARG A 25 2.21 -33.08 24.96
CA ARG A 25 1.47 -34.28 24.54
C ARG A 25 0.38 -34.68 25.54
N ARG A 26 0.63 -34.60 26.84
CA ARG A 26 -0.41 -34.88 27.85
C ARG A 26 -1.52 -33.83 27.83
N LYS A 27 -1.15 -32.55 27.70
CA LYS A 27 -2.11 -31.44 27.62
C LYS A 27 -2.99 -31.51 26.38
N THR A 28 -2.44 -31.90 25.23
CA THR A 28 -3.21 -32.12 23.99
C THR A 28 -4.09 -33.37 24.06
N MET A 29 -3.61 -34.48 24.64
CA MET A 29 -4.45 -35.66 24.90
C MET A 29 -5.60 -35.37 25.89
N GLU A 30 -5.36 -34.55 26.92
CA GLU A 30 -6.38 -34.11 27.86
C GLU A 30 -7.44 -33.21 27.21
N LEU A 31 -7.02 -32.27 26.35
CA LEU A 31 -7.93 -31.44 25.54
C LEU A 31 -8.80 -32.29 24.61
N LEU A 32 -8.20 -33.25 23.90
CA LEU A 32 -8.94 -34.18 23.04
C LEU A 32 -9.94 -35.03 23.83
N TRP A 33 -9.53 -35.54 25.01
CA TRP A 33 -10.43 -36.31 25.87
C TRP A 33 -11.60 -35.47 26.39
N ARG A 34 -11.38 -34.21 26.80
CA ARG A 34 -12.46 -33.29 27.22
C ARG A 34 -13.40 -32.93 26.07
N LEU A 35 -12.89 -32.78 24.84
CA LEU A 35 -13.71 -32.57 23.64
C LEU A 35 -14.55 -33.81 23.30
N GLU A 36 -14.03 -35.02 23.49
CA GLU A 36 -14.72 -36.28 23.23
C GLU A 36 -15.77 -36.63 24.32
N THR A 37 -15.52 -36.27 25.58
CA THR A 37 -16.45 -36.52 26.70
C THR A 37 -17.46 -35.40 26.92
N GLY A 38 -17.22 -34.19 26.40
CA GLY A 38 -18.04 -32.99 26.65
C GLY A 38 -17.90 -32.44 28.08
N GLU A 39 -17.01 -33.00 28.90
CA GLU A 39 -16.89 -32.67 30.32
C GLU A 39 -15.95 -31.47 30.52
N GLY A 40 -16.53 -30.28 30.71
CA GLY A 40 -15.80 -29.04 31.01
C GLY A 40 -15.86 -27.94 29.97
N VAL A 41 -16.72 -28.04 28.94
CA VAL A 41 -17.18 -26.84 28.23
C VAL A 41 -18.10 -26.10 29.20
N LEU A 42 -17.62 -24.99 29.75
CA LEU A 42 -18.48 -24.06 30.47
C LEU A 42 -19.47 -23.49 29.44
N SER A 43 -20.74 -23.84 29.57
CA SER A 43 -21.82 -23.10 28.94
C SER A 43 -21.80 -21.70 29.54
N ASP A 44 -21.35 -20.73 28.74
CA ASP A 44 -21.41 -19.31 29.05
C ASP A 44 -22.87 -18.86 28.95
N GLU A 45 -23.66 -19.26 29.95
CA GLU A 45 -24.99 -18.73 30.20
C GLU A 45 -24.84 -17.34 30.83
N SER A 46 -24.38 -16.38 30.02
CA SER A 46 -24.45 -14.96 30.33
C SER A 46 -25.81 -14.40 29.91
N ASP A 47 -26.48 -13.77 30.87
CA ASP A 47 -27.88 -13.34 30.85
C ASP A 47 -28.33 -12.52 29.63
N ASP A 48 -29.63 -12.67 29.35
CA ASP A 48 -30.55 -11.76 28.66
C ASP A 48 -30.03 -10.32 28.38
N ASP A 49 -29.60 -10.07 27.14
CA ASP A 49 -29.83 -8.78 26.48
C ASP A 49 -30.62 -9.02 25.19
N ALA A 50 -31.85 -8.50 25.16
CA ALA A 50 -32.79 -8.67 24.06
C ALA A 50 -32.39 -7.78 22.87
N HIS A 51 -31.34 -8.18 22.15
CA HIS A 51 -31.14 -7.71 20.80
C HIS A 51 -32.29 -8.24 19.93
N ASP A 52 -33.20 -7.31 19.60
CA ASP A 52 -34.10 -7.40 18.46
C ASP A 52 -33.26 -7.46 17.17
N SER A 53 -32.65 -8.62 16.93
CA SER A 53 -32.07 -8.98 15.64
C SER A 53 -33.24 -9.18 14.69
N GLY A 54 -33.77 -8.06 14.18
CA GLY A 54 -34.82 -8.05 13.20
C GLY A 54 -34.41 -8.90 12.01
N ASP A 55 -34.98 -10.09 11.90
CA ASP A 55 -35.09 -10.86 10.66
C ASP A 55 -36.04 -10.11 9.70
N ASP A 56 -35.77 -8.82 9.47
CA ASP A 56 -36.37 -8.04 8.42
C ASP A 56 -36.08 -8.79 7.11
N PRO A 57 -37.11 -9.25 6.37
CA PRO A 57 -36.87 -9.96 5.13
C PRO A 57 -36.05 -9.07 4.19
N PRO A 58 -35.20 -9.64 3.31
CA PRO A 58 -34.32 -8.85 2.44
C PRO A 58 -35.07 -7.86 1.54
N GLU A 59 -36.37 -8.09 1.34
CA GLU A 59 -37.32 -7.21 0.65
C GLU A 59 -37.60 -5.90 1.44
N ASP A 60 -37.70 -5.95 2.77
CA ASP A 60 -37.88 -4.78 3.63
C ASP A 60 -36.57 -3.99 3.80
N LEU A 61 -35.42 -4.68 3.82
CA LEU A 61 -34.10 -4.02 3.79
C LEU A 61 -33.88 -3.26 2.47
N LEU A 62 -34.31 -3.83 1.34
CA LEU A 62 -34.34 -3.12 0.06
C LEU A 62 -35.29 -1.93 0.09
N GLY A 63 -36.47 -2.08 0.71
CA GLY A 63 -37.46 -1.01 0.88
C GLY A 63 -36.97 0.20 1.67
N ARG A 64 -35.95 0.05 2.53
CA ARG A 64 -35.31 1.15 3.28
C ARG A 64 -34.25 1.91 2.48
N LEU A 65 -33.72 1.35 1.40
CA LEU A 65 -32.79 2.04 0.51
C LEU A 65 -33.51 3.09 -0.37
N SER A 66 -32.83 4.18 -0.72
CA SER A 66 -33.40 5.15 -1.66
C SER A 66 -33.60 4.51 -3.04
N LEU A 67 -34.50 5.06 -3.87
CA LEU A 67 -34.71 4.56 -5.24
C LEU A 67 -33.42 4.56 -6.07
N ALA A 68 -32.52 5.52 -5.84
CA ALA A 68 -31.21 5.56 -6.50
C ALA A 68 -30.29 4.42 -6.01
N ASP A 69 -30.28 4.14 -4.71
CA ASP A 69 -29.46 3.07 -4.12
C ASP A 69 -30.00 1.69 -4.48
N GLN A 70 -31.32 1.50 -4.52
CA GLN A 70 -31.96 0.28 -5.04
C GLN A 70 -31.56 0.03 -6.51
N GLN A 71 -31.60 1.06 -7.36
CA GLN A 71 -31.18 0.93 -8.76
C GLN A 71 -29.67 0.63 -8.87
N ARG A 72 -28.84 1.27 -8.05
CA ARG A 72 -27.39 0.99 -7.99
C ARG A 72 -27.13 -0.45 -7.55
N PHE A 73 -27.79 -0.93 -6.49
CA PHE A 73 -27.69 -2.31 -5.99
C PHE A 73 -28.18 -3.34 -7.03
N GLN A 74 -29.32 -3.09 -7.69
CA GLN A 74 -29.79 -3.94 -8.78
C GLN A 74 -28.82 -3.94 -9.99
N SER A 75 -28.14 -2.83 -10.27
CA SER A 75 -27.12 -2.78 -11.32
C SER A 75 -25.88 -3.62 -10.97
N LEU A 76 -25.52 -3.67 -9.67
CA LEU A 76 -24.42 -4.50 -9.15
C LEU A 76 -24.78 -5.98 -9.15
N LEU A 77 -26.01 -6.35 -8.79
CA LEU A 77 -26.49 -7.74 -8.87
C LEU A 77 -26.58 -8.26 -10.31
N ARG A 78 -26.80 -7.39 -11.30
CA ARG A 78 -26.82 -7.75 -12.72
C ARG A 78 -25.43 -7.98 -13.31
N ASP A 79 -24.39 -7.38 -12.73
CA ASP A 79 -23.00 -7.55 -13.13
C ASP A 79 -22.14 -7.85 -11.88
N PRO A 80 -22.15 -9.11 -11.40
CA PRO A 80 -21.40 -9.49 -10.21
C PRO A 80 -19.89 -9.38 -10.39
N ALA A 81 -19.39 -9.38 -11.65
CA ALA A 81 -17.99 -9.08 -11.92
C ALA A 81 -17.72 -7.61 -11.61
N ARG A 82 -18.51 -6.67 -12.13
CA ARG A 82 -18.41 -5.24 -11.79
C ARG A 82 -18.63 -4.98 -10.29
N ALA A 83 -19.50 -5.73 -9.62
CA ALA A 83 -19.65 -5.63 -8.17
C ALA A 83 -18.39 -6.07 -7.42
N ALA A 84 -17.77 -7.19 -7.80
CA ALA A 84 -16.48 -7.60 -7.23
C ALA A 84 -15.39 -6.54 -7.50
N ARG A 85 -15.36 -5.94 -8.70
CA ARG A 85 -14.47 -4.81 -9.00
C ARG A 85 -14.70 -3.62 -8.08
N MET A 86 -15.95 -3.21 -7.85
CA MET A 86 -16.25 -2.10 -6.91
C MET A 86 -15.90 -2.39 -5.44
N TYR A 87 -15.57 -3.62 -5.07
CA TYR A 87 -15.11 -3.97 -3.72
C TYR A 87 -13.62 -4.36 -3.64
N PHE A 88 -12.94 -4.62 -4.75
CA PHE A 88 -11.54 -5.08 -4.79
C PHE A 88 -10.63 -4.28 -5.75
N GLU A 89 -11.18 -3.48 -6.66
CA GLU A 89 -10.47 -2.62 -7.63
C GLU A 89 -10.75 -1.10 -7.40
N ASP A 90 -11.81 -0.72 -6.66
CA ASP A 90 -12.18 0.69 -6.38
C ASP A 90 -11.45 1.32 -5.16
N GLU A 91 -10.47 0.64 -4.55
CA GLU A 91 -9.39 1.38 -3.87
C GLU A 91 -8.52 2.00 -4.98
N GLU A 92 -8.91 3.20 -5.46
CA GLU A 92 -8.09 4.01 -6.35
C GLU A 92 -6.73 4.23 -5.67
N GLU A 93 -5.72 3.43 -6.04
CA GLU A 93 -4.39 3.49 -5.44
C GLU A 93 -3.86 4.92 -5.60
N VAL A 94 -3.76 5.64 -4.47
CA VAL A 94 -3.32 7.04 -4.48
C VAL A 94 -1.95 7.11 -5.16
N PRO A 95 -1.86 7.76 -6.34
CA PRO A 95 -0.65 7.67 -7.14
C PRO A 95 0.48 8.37 -6.40
N LEU A 96 1.60 7.64 -6.24
CA LEU A 96 2.78 8.16 -5.57
C LEU A 96 3.36 9.30 -6.41
N TRP A 97 3.84 10.37 -5.77
CA TRP A 97 4.26 11.58 -6.49
C TRP A 97 5.36 11.34 -7.55
N TRP A 98 6.10 10.24 -7.47
CA TRP A 98 7.12 9.86 -8.45
C TRP A 98 6.64 8.90 -9.56
N THR A 99 5.40 8.39 -9.49
CA THR A 99 4.78 7.61 -10.57
C THR A 99 4.01 8.49 -11.54
N GLU A 100 3.42 9.56 -11.05
CA GLU A 100 2.96 10.67 -11.89
C GLU A 100 4.09 11.67 -12.17
N GLN A 101 3.91 12.55 -13.15
CA GLN A 101 4.89 13.60 -13.49
C GLN A 101 4.86 14.77 -12.49
N ALA A 102 4.52 14.51 -11.23
CA ALA A 102 4.46 15.52 -10.20
C ALA A 102 5.87 16.04 -9.88
N LYS A 103 5.96 17.33 -9.56
CA LYS A 103 7.25 17.94 -9.26
C LYS A 103 7.78 17.37 -7.93
N PRO A 104 9.03 16.89 -7.85
CA PRO A 104 9.61 16.47 -6.59
C PRO A 104 9.55 17.58 -5.54
N CYS A 105 9.46 17.18 -4.27
CA CYS A 105 9.47 18.12 -3.16
C CYS A 105 10.82 18.86 -3.10
N ASP A 106 10.82 20.12 -3.50
CA ASP A 106 11.96 21.03 -3.32
C ASP A 106 12.10 21.36 -1.83
N ASN A 107 12.88 20.55 -1.10
CA ASN A 107 13.31 20.82 0.28
C ASN A 107 14.74 21.42 0.27
N PRO A 108 14.91 22.75 0.09
CA PRO A 108 16.23 23.38 0.00
C PRO A 108 17.11 23.28 1.25
N PRO A 109 16.64 23.27 2.52
CA PRO A 109 17.54 23.05 3.65
C PRO A 109 18.14 21.64 3.64
N PHE A 110 17.36 20.60 3.30
CA PHE A 110 17.88 19.24 3.18
C PHE A 110 18.95 19.12 2.09
N LEU A 111 18.66 19.63 0.88
CA LEU A 111 19.62 19.59 -0.24
C LEU A 111 20.93 20.32 0.10
N ARG A 112 20.86 21.44 0.82
CA ARG A 112 22.05 22.14 1.34
C ARG A 112 22.83 21.32 2.37
N GLU A 113 22.18 20.54 3.23
CA GLU A 113 22.89 19.66 4.17
C GLU A 113 23.61 18.52 3.42
N VAL A 114 22.99 17.96 2.37
CA VAL A 114 23.65 16.99 1.47
C VAL A 114 24.86 17.61 0.77
N GLU A 115 24.75 18.84 0.24
CA GLU A 115 25.87 19.59 -0.34
C GLU A 115 27.01 19.84 0.67
N VAL A 116 26.69 20.18 1.92
CA VAL A 116 27.68 20.40 2.99
C VAL A 116 28.41 19.11 3.36
N ILE A 117 27.70 17.97 3.44
CA ILE A 117 28.32 16.66 3.70
C ILE A 117 29.23 16.25 2.52
N SER A 118 28.79 16.51 1.29
CA SER A 118 29.58 16.28 0.06
C SER A 118 30.84 17.12 0.02
N ALA A 119 30.74 18.42 0.31
CA ALA A 119 31.86 19.35 0.38
C ALA A 119 32.88 18.97 1.48
N ALA A 120 32.43 18.35 2.57
CA ALA A 120 33.29 17.82 3.63
C ALA A 120 34.02 16.50 3.25
N GLN A 121 33.76 15.94 2.06
CA GLN A 121 34.40 14.72 1.53
C GLN A 121 34.34 13.53 2.50
N VAL A 122 33.21 13.35 3.18
CA VAL A 122 33.06 12.32 4.22
C VAL A 122 33.21 10.92 3.59
N PRO A 123 34.23 10.12 3.95
CA PRO A 123 34.49 8.86 3.29
C PRO A 123 33.45 7.80 3.69
N VAL A 124 32.64 7.38 2.71
CA VAL A 124 31.67 6.29 2.87
C VAL A 124 32.42 4.96 2.82
N ARG A 125 32.60 4.34 3.99
CA ARG A 125 33.37 3.07 4.16
C ARG A 125 32.54 1.80 4.09
N VAL A 126 31.22 1.95 4.12
CA VAL A 126 30.24 0.86 4.20
C VAL A 126 29.26 1.06 3.07
N ASP A 127 28.87 -0.01 2.40
CA ASP A 127 27.81 0.04 1.41
C ASP A 127 26.45 0.21 2.12
N LEU A 128 25.77 1.31 1.84
CA LEU A 128 24.49 1.67 2.45
C LEU A 128 23.34 1.63 1.45
N ARG A 129 23.58 1.13 0.22
CA ARG A 129 22.56 1.05 -0.83
C ARG A 129 21.34 0.26 -0.39
N PHE A 130 21.53 -0.89 0.26
CA PHE A 130 20.42 -1.73 0.75
C PHE A 130 19.69 -1.13 1.96
N ASN A 131 20.39 -0.37 2.82
CA ASN A 131 19.73 0.46 3.84
C ASN A 131 18.84 1.54 3.22
N ILE A 132 19.24 2.13 2.09
CA ILE A 132 18.39 3.08 1.34
C ILE A 132 17.17 2.35 0.76
N VAL A 133 17.31 1.14 0.20
CA VAL A 133 16.16 0.34 -0.24
C VAL A 133 15.17 0.12 0.91
N ALA A 134 15.64 -0.28 2.10
CA ALA A 134 14.78 -0.44 3.28
C ALA A 134 14.07 0.86 3.70
N VAL A 135 14.76 2.02 3.65
CA VAL A 135 14.15 3.33 3.91
C VAL A 135 13.07 3.67 2.88
N LEU A 136 13.33 3.44 1.59
CA LEU A 136 12.40 3.74 0.50
C LEU A 136 11.18 2.82 0.52
N MET A 137 11.34 1.52 0.82
CA MET A 137 10.20 0.60 0.98
C MET A 137 9.37 0.95 2.22
N ALA A 138 9.99 1.34 3.34
CA ALA A 138 9.26 1.80 4.51
C ALA A 138 8.48 3.11 4.25
N TYR A 139 9.04 4.00 3.43
CA TYR A 139 8.39 5.22 2.98
C TYR A 139 7.22 4.93 2.02
N ALA A 140 7.41 4.08 1.00
CA ALA A 140 6.33 3.65 0.11
C ALA A 140 5.19 2.94 0.86
N TYR A 141 5.53 2.04 1.80
CA TYR A 141 4.56 1.38 2.68
C TYR A 141 3.75 2.38 3.47
N LEU A 142 4.41 3.38 4.02
CA LEU A 142 3.77 4.43 4.81
C LEU A 142 2.84 5.31 3.96
N LEU A 143 3.25 5.67 2.74
CA LEU A 143 2.41 6.45 1.83
C LEU A 143 1.15 5.67 1.43
N ARG A 144 1.28 4.38 1.08
CA ARG A 144 0.13 3.50 0.84
C ARG A 144 -0.75 3.34 2.08
N HIS A 145 -0.16 3.07 3.25
CA HIS A 145 -0.90 2.81 4.48
C HIS A 145 -1.69 4.02 5.01
N LEU A 146 -1.21 5.25 4.73
CA LEU A 146 -1.88 6.50 5.10
C LEU A 146 -2.62 7.15 3.92
N GLN A 147 -2.66 6.51 2.74
CA GLN A 147 -3.27 7.02 1.50
C GLN A 147 -2.76 8.43 1.11
N LEU A 148 -1.46 8.68 1.32
CA LEU A 148 -0.82 9.96 1.02
C LEU A 148 -0.05 9.89 -0.31
N PRO A 149 -0.18 10.86 -1.23
CA PRO A 149 0.63 10.91 -2.45
C PRO A 149 2.09 11.30 -2.18
N SER A 150 2.34 12.02 -1.08
CA SER A 150 3.63 12.58 -0.64
C SER A 150 3.54 12.98 0.83
N CYS A 151 4.65 12.90 1.58
CA CYS A 151 4.70 13.38 2.96
C CYS A 151 4.58 14.92 3.05
N ALA A 152 5.12 15.67 2.08
CA ALA A 152 4.93 17.13 2.01
C ALA A 152 3.51 17.59 1.63
N SER A 153 2.57 16.67 1.36
CA SER A 153 1.16 17.03 1.19
C SER A 153 0.46 17.32 2.53
N VAL A 154 0.94 16.76 3.64
CA VAL A 154 0.37 16.93 4.99
C VAL A 154 0.54 18.36 5.53
N ASP A 155 1.69 18.99 5.25
CA ASP A 155 2.04 20.34 5.72
C ASP A 155 1.33 21.47 4.95
N ARG A 156 0.66 21.17 3.83
CA ARG A 156 -0.06 22.19 3.06
C ARG A 156 -1.50 22.25 3.54
N PRO A 157 -1.95 23.35 4.18
CA PRO A 157 -3.38 23.57 4.31
C PRO A 157 -3.97 23.56 2.89
N VAL A 158 -5.02 22.77 2.70
CA VAL A 158 -5.73 22.69 1.42
C VAL A 158 -6.31 24.06 1.13
N GLU A 159 -5.61 24.87 0.33
CA GLU A 159 -6.19 26.03 -0.32
C GLU A 159 -7.24 25.50 -1.30
N CYS A 160 -8.48 25.39 -0.82
CA CYS A 160 -9.62 24.90 -1.59
C CYS A 160 -9.69 25.62 -2.94
N GLY A 161 -9.33 24.90 -4.01
CA GLY A 161 -9.38 25.38 -5.38
C GLY A 161 -10.81 25.53 -5.89
N SER A 162 -11.54 26.54 -5.40
CA SER A 162 -12.89 26.89 -5.86
C SER A 162 -13.17 28.41 -5.82
N CYS A 163 -12.20 29.20 -6.32
CA CYS A 163 -12.41 30.62 -6.64
C CYS A 163 -11.96 30.90 -8.09
N THR A 164 -12.54 30.21 -9.07
CA THR A 164 -12.55 30.74 -10.44
C THR A 164 -13.56 31.87 -10.50
N ASP A 165 -13.13 33.12 -10.27
CA ASP A 165 -13.78 34.25 -10.94
C ASP A 165 -12.90 35.51 -11.07
N SER A 166 -12.73 35.90 -12.34
CA SER A 166 -12.57 37.24 -12.93
C SER A 166 -11.77 38.40 -12.25
N ASP A 167 -10.81 38.90 -13.03
CA ASP A 167 -10.41 40.31 -13.23
C ASP A 167 -9.93 41.21 -12.07
N GLY A 168 -8.71 41.75 -12.22
CA GLY A 168 -8.19 42.81 -11.34
C GLY A 168 -6.74 43.22 -11.59
N ALA A 169 -6.44 43.82 -12.76
CA ALA A 169 -5.07 44.23 -13.10
C ALA A 169 -4.49 45.33 -12.19
N THR A 170 -3.25 45.16 -11.71
CA THR A 170 -2.15 46.13 -11.96
C THR A 170 -0.78 45.63 -11.50
N LYS A 171 0.19 45.60 -12.43
CA LYS A 171 1.63 45.71 -12.09
C LYS A 171 1.94 47.17 -11.72
N PRO A 172 3.04 47.43 -11.00
CA PRO A 172 4.11 48.11 -11.74
C PRO A 172 5.49 47.45 -11.63
N ILE A 173 6.25 47.63 -12.70
CA ILE A 173 7.67 47.31 -12.90
C ILE A 173 8.52 48.46 -12.32
N VAL A 174 9.78 48.18 -11.94
CA VAL A 174 11.03 49.04 -11.92
C VAL A 174 12.00 48.37 -10.93
N ALA A 175 13.33 48.20 -11.12
CA ALA A 175 14.30 48.52 -12.18
C ALA A 175 15.33 47.34 -12.28
N SER A 176 15.93 47.00 -13.43
CA SER A 176 17.21 47.52 -13.97
C SER A 176 18.45 47.22 -13.07
N ALA A 177 19.63 46.86 -13.57
CA ALA A 177 20.26 46.86 -14.91
C ALA A 177 21.40 45.79 -14.90
N SER A 178 22.17 45.42 -15.93
CA SER A 178 22.29 45.62 -17.39
C SER A 178 23.78 45.31 -17.74
N ILE A 179 24.14 45.31 -19.05
CA ILE A 179 25.49 45.11 -19.63
C ILE A 179 25.97 43.64 -19.60
N VAL A 180 26.50 42.98 -20.65
CA VAL A 180 26.58 43.11 -22.13
C VAL A 180 26.95 41.69 -22.66
N GLY A 181 26.68 41.21 -23.88
CA GLY A 181 26.02 41.78 -25.07
C GLY A 181 26.79 41.43 -26.36
N ALA A 182 26.21 40.65 -27.30
CA ALA A 182 26.82 40.29 -28.59
C ALA A 182 25.79 40.09 -29.72
N GLU A 183 25.91 40.93 -30.74
CA GLU A 183 25.39 40.85 -32.11
C GLU A 183 25.86 39.55 -32.85
N GLN A 184 25.30 39.05 -33.96
CA GLN A 184 24.15 39.38 -34.83
C GLN A 184 24.11 38.30 -35.94
N GLY A 185 22.95 37.93 -36.49
CA GLY A 185 22.92 36.91 -37.56
C GLY A 185 21.54 36.50 -38.08
N ASP A 186 20.99 37.27 -39.03
CA ASP A 186 19.78 36.93 -39.77
C ASP A 186 19.89 35.59 -40.53
N LYS A 187 18.81 34.78 -40.51
CA LYS A 187 18.10 34.32 -41.73
C LYS A 187 16.88 33.43 -41.42
N GLU A 188 15.70 34.00 -41.66
CA GLU A 188 14.52 33.25 -42.13
C GLU A 188 14.81 32.62 -43.52
N PRO A 189 14.09 31.56 -43.98
CA PRO A 189 12.69 31.76 -44.40
C PRO A 189 11.71 30.55 -44.36
N LYS A 190 10.41 30.90 -44.39
CA LYS A 190 9.29 30.23 -45.13
C LYS A 190 8.79 28.81 -44.77
N ARG A 191 7.51 28.80 -44.35
CA ARG A 191 6.50 27.75 -44.60
C ARG A 191 6.36 27.37 -46.09
N PRO A 192 5.95 26.12 -46.36
CA PRO A 192 4.68 25.83 -47.05
C PRO A 192 3.79 24.90 -46.19
N ALA A 193 2.52 25.23 -45.94
CA ALA A 193 1.34 24.92 -46.78
C ALA A 193 0.87 23.45 -46.63
N GLU A 194 -0.32 23.30 -46.04
CA GLU A 194 -1.06 22.04 -45.90
C GLU A 194 -1.59 21.53 -47.24
N PRO A 195 -1.99 20.25 -47.31
CA PRO A 195 -3.22 19.89 -47.98
C PRO A 195 -4.24 19.24 -47.03
N VAL A 196 -5.47 19.67 -47.19
CA VAL A 196 -6.70 19.11 -46.58
C VAL A 196 -7.00 17.75 -47.20
N GLU A 197 -7.34 16.75 -46.39
CA GLU A 197 -8.23 15.66 -46.82
C GLU A 197 -9.37 15.47 -45.80
N ALA A 198 -10.56 15.22 -46.33
CA ALA A 198 -11.81 15.20 -45.59
C ALA A 198 -12.20 13.79 -45.14
N ALA A 199 -12.91 13.70 -44.02
CA ALA A 199 -13.61 12.50 -43.59
C ALA A 199 -14.99 12.90 -43.05
N ASP A 200 -15.94 13.08 -43.97
CA ASP A 200 -17.36 13.21 -43.63
C ASP A 200 -17.89 11.84 -43.19
N TYR A 201 -18.26 11.73 -41.91
CA TYR A 201 -19.09 10.63 -41.40
C TYR A 201 -20.21 11.20 -40.54
N GLU A 202 -21.22 11.74 -41.22
CA GLU A 202 -22.55 11.93 -40.64
C GLU A 202 -23.11 10.54 -40.28
N SER A 203 -23.24 10.28 -38.97
CA SER A 203 -23.97 9.11 -38.45
C SER A 203 -25.13 9.62 -37.60
N ASP A 204 -26.14 10.14 -38.30
CA ASP A 204 -27.42 10.59 -37.76
C ASP A 204 -28.16 9.42 -37.10
N GLY A 205 -28.63 9.61 -35.87
CA GLY A 205 -29.03 8.47 -35.02
C GLY A 205 -29.51 8.82 -33.61
N GLU A 206 -30.15 9.97 -33.40
CA GLU A 206 -30.86 10.23 -32.14
C GLU A 206 -32.09 9.29 -32.03
N PRO A 207 -32.23 8.50 -30.95
CA PRO A 207 -33.45 7.76 -30.68
C PRO A 207 -34.58 8.72 -30.25
N PRO A 208 -35.86 8.43 -30.57
CA PRO A 208 -36.98 9.30 -30.22
C PRO A 208 -37.20 9.37 -28.70
N PRO A 209 -37.73 10.49 -28.18
CA PRO A 209 -38.05 10.62 -26.76
C PRO A 209 -39.17 9.66 -26.36
N LEU A 210 -39.01 9.01 -25.22
CA LEU A 210 -40.06 8.24 -24.55
C LEU A 210 -41.06 9.21 -23.89
N GLU A 211 -42.34 8.84 -23.90
CA GLU A 211 -43.42 9.62 -23.33
C GLU A 211 -43.39 9.57 -21.78
N ASP A 212 -43.71 10.68 -21.12
CA ASP A 212 -43.74 10.78 -19.66
C ASP A 212 -44.92 9.97 -19.07
N ASP A 213 -44.66 8.75 -18.62
CA ASP A 213 -45.60 7.98 -17.79
C ASP A 213 -45.92 8.77 -16.51
N THR A 214 -47.13 9.33 -16.45
CA THR A 214 -47.61 10.11 -15.32
C THR A 214 -48.18 9.15 -14.26
N PRO A 215 -47.54 8.96 -13.09
CA PRO A 215 -48.10 8.11 -12.05
C PRO A 215 -49.35 8.75 -11.45
N GLU A 216 -50.43 7.96 -11.34
CA GLU A 216 -51.66 8.38 -10.68
C GLU A 216 -51.44 8.68 -9.19
N ALA A 217 -52.26 9.59 -8.64
CA ALA A 217 -52.07 10.13 -7.31
C ALA A 217 -52.12 9.07 -6.19
N PRO A 218 -51.24 9.13 -5.17
CA PRO A 218 -51.32 8.25 -4.01
C PRO A 218 -52.63 8.43 -3.22
N VAL A 219 -53.29 7.32 -2.92
CA VAL A 219 -54.44 7.29 -2.01
C VAL A 219 -53.93 7.37 -0.56
N GLU A 220 -54.35 8.41 0.18
CA GLU A 220 -54.04 8.55 1.62
C GLU A 220 -54.60 7.37 2.44
N PRO A 221 -53.78 6.63 3.21
CA PRO A 221 -54.24 5.82 4.33
C PRO A 221 -54.48 6.69 5.58
N PRO A 222 -55.41 6.31 6.48
CA PRO A 222 -55.86 7.18 7.56
C PRO A 222 -54.84 7.31 8.70
N ALA A 223 -54.80 8.50 9.30
CA ALA A 223 -53.92 8.83 10.42
C ALA A 223 -54.15 7.95 11.66
N ALA A 224 -53.05 7.43 12.21
CA ALA A 224 -52.97 6.79 13.53
C ALA A 224 -51.99 7.58 14.44
N PRO A 225 -52.09 7.47 15.77
CA PRO A 225 -51.78 8.59 16.66
C PRO A 225 -50.29 8.77 16.98
N ARG A 226 -49.89 10.04 17.16
CA ARG A 226 -48.61 10.42 17.75
C ARG A 226 -48.50 9.91 19.19
N GLN A 227 -47.39 9.23 19.50
CA GLN A 227 -46.92 9.04 20.87
C GLN A 227 -45.60 9.78 21.03
N ASP A 228 -45.64 10.89 21.76
CA ASP A 228 -44.44 11.60 22.20
C ASP A 228 -43.83 10.88 23.40
N THR A 229 -42.72 10.17 23.21
CA THR A 229 -41.85 9.71 24.31
C THR A 229 -40.37 9.98 23.96
N PRO A 230 -39.61 10.67 24.83
CA PRO A 230 -38.23 11.03 24.55
C PRO A 230 -37.31 9.83 24.82
N HIS A 231 -36.66 9.32 23.78
CA HIS A 231 -35.52 8.41 23.94
C HIS A 231 -34.18 9.18 23.88
N PRO A 232 -33.17 8.75 24.66
CA PRO A 232 -31.84 9.35 24.63
C PRO A 232 -31.14 9.01 23.31
N SER A 233 -30.36 9.96 22.80
CA SER A 233 -29.49 9.74 21.65
C SER A 233 -28.40 8.74 21.98
N LEU A 234 -28.60 7.48 21.63
CA LEU A 234 -27.51 6.52 21.48
C LEU A 234 -26.80 6.83 20.17
N GLN A 235 -25.53 7.25 20.28
CA GLN A 235 -24.65 7.38 19.13
C GLN A 235 -24.41 5.98 18.58
N ASN A 236 -24.87 5.73 17.35
CA ASN A 236 -24.38 4.58 16.60
C ASN A 236 -22.99 4.94 16.12
N ASP A 237 -21.97 4.34 16.74
CA ASP A 237 -20.59 4.33 16.27
C ASP A 237 -20.49 3.56 14.94
N THR A 238 -21.03 4.18 13.90
CA THR A 238 -20.41 4.14 12.57
C THR A 238 -18.96 4.55 12.79
N PRO A 239 -17.95 3.95 12.13
CA PRO A 239 -16.66 4.59 12.04
C PRO A 239 -16.87 5.89 11.27
N GLU A 240 -17.13 6.98 11.99
CA GLU A 240 -16.94 8.31 11.48
C GLU A 240 -15.54 8.31 10.86
N ARG A 241 -15.44 8.77 9.61
CA ARG A 241 -14.15 9.27 9.14
C ARG A 241 -13.84 10.45 10.05
N HIS A 242 -13.20 10.18 11.18
CA HIS A 242 -12.42 11.19 11.87
C HIS A 242 -11.53 11.77 10.78
N GLU A 243 -11.72 13.05 10.51
CA GLU A 243 -10.78 13.82 9.71
C GLU A 243 -9.52 13.93 10.58
N ASP A 244 -8.72 12.85 10.58
CA ASP A 244 -7.47 12.74 11.34
C ASP A 244 -6.68 14.01 11.05
N THR A 245 -6.40 14.77 12.10
CA THR A 245 -5.74 16.05 11.90
C THR A 245 -4.35 15.81 11.29
N PRO A 246 -3.82 16.73 10.46
CA PRO A 246 -2.50 16.54 9.84
C PRO A 246 -1.40 16.27 10.88
N ASP A 247 -1.54 16.84 12.09
CA ASP A 247 -0.68 16.58 13.25
C ASP A 247 -0.77 15.12 13.75
N GLU A 248 -1.97 14.53 13.81
CA GLU A 248 -2.19 13.14 14.21
C GLU A 248 -1.66 12.15 13.16
N LEU A 249 -1.92 12.40 11.87
CA LEU A 249 -1.35 11.61 10.77
C LEU A 249 0.19 11.65 10.79
N GLN A 250 0.77 12.82 11.09
CA GLN A 250 2.21 12.97 11.28
C GLN A 250 2.73 12.17 12.48
N GLU A 251 2.08 12.24 13.64
CA GLU A 251 2.51 11.47 14.82
C GLU A 251 2.43 9.96 14.58
N VAL A 252 1.32 9.47 14.02
CA VAL A 252 1.14 8.06 13.64
C VAL A 252 2.23 7.63 12.65
N GLY A 253 2.44 8.41 11.60
CA GLY A 253 3.44 8.14 10.56
C GLY A 253 4.88 8.10 11.08
N VAL A 254 5.27 9.08 11.91
CA VAL A 254 6.60 9.10 12.55
C VAL A 254 6.75 7.94 13.54
N SER A 255 5.71 7.56 14.27
CA SER A 255 5.73 6.39 15.16
C SER A 255 5.95 5.09 14.37
N LEU A 256 5.30 4.95 13.22
CA LEU A 256 5.40 3.81 12.33
C LEU A 256 6.80 3.75 11.70
N LEU A 257 7.32 4.85 11.19
CA LEU A 257 8.67 4.92 10.61
C LEU A 257 9.76 4.60 11.66
N ARG A 258 9.59 5.02 12.93
CA ARG A 258 10.47 4.63 14.04
C ARG A 258 10.51 3.12 14.27
N ARG A 259 9.38 2.42 14.07
CA ARG A 259 9.28 0.95 14.14
C ARG A 259 9.88 0.26 12.92
N LEU A 260 9.60 0.77 11.71
CA LEU A 260 10.04 0.17 10.45
C LEU A 260 11.55 0.33 10.23
N VAL A 261 12.11 1.49 10.58
CA VAL A 261 13.50 1.87 10.32
C VAL A 261 14.21 2.43 11.57
N PRO A 262 14.29 1.67 12.68
CA PRO A 262 14.88 2.13 13.93
C PRO A 262 16.34 2.60 13.78
N PHE A 263 17.09 2.13 12.77
CA PHE A 263 18.46 2.62 12.52
C PHE A 263 18.53 4.10 12.13
N LEU A 264 17.43 4.72 11.64
CA LEU A 264 17.35 6.18 11.46
C LEU A 264 17.33 6.93 12.81
N PHE A 265 16.66 6.39 13.82
CA PHE A 265 16.45 7.07 15.11
C PHE A 265 17.46 6.66 16.19
N ALA A 266 18.06 5.47 16.06
CA ALA A 266 19.00 4.92 17.01
C ALA A 266 20.19 5.85 17.26
N HIS A 267 20.35 6.30 18.50
CA HIS A 267 21.51 7.08 18.90
C HIS A 267 22.67 6.12 19.21
N PRO A 268 23.85 6.24 18.56
CA PRO A 268 24.93 5.25 18.67
C PRO A 268 25.53 5.13 20.08
N ARG A 269 25.21 6.06 20.99
CA ARG A 269 25.58 6.01 22.42
C ARG A 269 24.60 5.27 23.31
N LYS A 270 23.35 5.07 22.89
CA LYS A 270 22.30 4.37 23.65
C LYS A 270 22.14 2.94 23.15
N ASP A 271 21.93 2.78 21.85
CA ASP A 271 21.62 1.50 21.22
C ASP A 271 22.60 1.20 20.07
N PRO A 272 23.85 0.80 20.38
CA PRO A 272 24.89 0.62 19.37
C PRO A 272 24.55 -0.47 18.35
N LYS A 273 23.77 -1.49 18.74
CA LYS A 273 23.31 -2.56 17.84
C LYS A 273 22.29 -2.07 16.80
N ALA A 274 21.35 -1.22 17.21
CA ALA A 274 20.34 -0.66 16.31
C ALA A 274 20.93 0.43 15.40
N ALA A 275 21.96 1.14 15.86
CA ALA A 275 22.69 2.12 15.06
C ALA A 275 23.69 1.49 14.06
N SER A 276 23.94 0.17 14.14
CA SER A 276 24.92 -0.54 13.30
C SER A 276 24.29 -1.52 12.30
N THR A 277 22.98 -1.48 12.06
CA THR A 277 22.31 -2.34 11.09
C THR A 277 22.77 -1.98 9.67
N VAL A 278 23.53 -2.88 9.04
CA VAL A 278 23.97 -2.78 7.64
C VAL A 278 23.35 -3.95 6.89
N LEU A 279 22.60 -3.65 5.84
CA LEU A 279 21.94 -4.64 5.00
C LEU A 279 22.83 -4.98 3.80
N THR A 280 22.86 -6.24 3.36
CA THR A 280 23.83 -6.72 2.35
C THR A 280 23.20 -7.11 1.01
N SER A 281 21.88 -7.21 0.95
CA SER A 281 21.12 -7.57 -0.26
C SER A 281 19.75 -6.87 -0.30
N VAL A 282 19.04 -6.97 -1.43
CA VAL A 282 17.64 -6.48 -1.53
C VAL A 282 16.70 -7.38 -0.73
N GLU A 283 16.94 -8.69 -0.76
CA GLU A 283 16.27 -9.68 0.10
C GLU A 283 16.44 -9.33 1.60
N ASP A 284 17.65 -9.02 2.06
CA ASP A 284 17.91 -8.60 3.45
C ASP A 284 17.03 -7.39 3.83
N ALA A 285 16.87 -6.45 2.90
CA ALA A 285 16.05 -5.25 3.11
C ALA A 285 14.56 -5.59 3.17
N GLY A 286 14.08 -6.51 2.33
CA GLY A 286 12.70 -7.00 2.35
C GLY A 286 12.40 -7.76 3.63
N LEU A 287 13.22 -8.77 3.96
CA LEU A 287 13.10 -9.55 5.19
C LEU A 287 13.22 -8.69 6.46
N TYR A 288 14.09 -7.68 6.45
CA TYR A 288 14.19 -6.70 7.52
C TYR A 288 12.87 -5.92 7.72
N LEU A 289 12.27 -5.43 6.63
CA LEU A 289 11.01 -4.70 6.68
C LEU A 289 9.84 -5.58 7.15
N LEU A 290 9.72 -6.80 6.63
CA LEU A 290 8.72 -7.78 7.07
C LEU A 290 8.87 -8.10 8.57
N HIS A 291 10.10 -8.28 9.05
CA HIS A 291 10.38 -8.48 10.47
C HIS A 291 10.00 -7.26 11.34
N THR A 292 10.20 -6.02 10.87
CA THR A 292 9.82 -4.82 11.64
C THR A 292 8.31 -4.51 11.58
N LEU A 293 7.64 -4.86 10.48
CA LEU A 293 6.18 -4.82 10.35
C LEU A 293 5.51 -5.76 11.36
N GLY A 294 5.95 -7.03 11.43
CA GLY A 294 5.30 -8.05 12.25
C GLY A 294 3.99 -8.57 11.65
N PRO A 295 3.46 -9.71 12.14
CA PRO A 295 2.35 -10.43 11.50
C PRO A 295 1.09 -9.58 11.33
N ASP A 296 0.76 -8.77 12.34
CA ASP A 296 -0.45 -7.93 12.37
C ASP A 296 -0.53 -6.91 11.22
N ARG A 297 0.62 -6.50 10.66
CA ARG A 297 0.73 -5.45 9.63
C ARG A 297 1.18 -5.95 8.26
N MET A 298 1.65 -7.20 8.18
CA MET A 298 2.01 -7.86 6.92
C MET A 298 0.78 -8.40 6.17
N GLY A 299 -0.35 -8.57 6.85
CA GLY A 299 -1.56 -9.15 6.26
C GLY A 299 -1.43 -10.64 5.96
N ALA A 300 -2.33 -11.15 5.11
CA ALA A 300 -2.38 -12.57 4.76
C ALA A 300 -1.28 -13.01 3.78
N ASP A 301 -0.77 -12.12 2.92
CA ASP A 301 0.32 -12.40 1.98
C ASP A 301 1.48 -11.39 2.11
N PRO A 302 2.53 -11.72 2.88
CA PRO A 302 3.72 -10.88 3.01
C PRO A 302 4.58 -10.83 1.73
N VAL A 303 4.46 -11.82 0.82
CA VAL A 303 5.21 -11.82 -0.45
C VAL A 303 4.60 -10.81 -1.41
N GLN A 304 3.26 -10.81 -1.53
CA GLN A 304 2.55 -9.81 -2.34
C GLN A 304 2.81 -8.38 -1.82
N LEU A 305 2.79 -8.18 -0.50
CA LEU A 305 3.15 -6.88 0.09
C LEU A 305 4.57 -6.43 -0.30
N LEU A 306 5.57 -7.31 -0.13
CA LEU A 306 6.96 -6.98 -0.45
C LEU A 306 7.15 -6.70 -1.96
N LEU A 307 6.48 -7.46 -2.81
CA LEU A 307 6.49 -7.33 -4.26
C LEU A 307 5.88 -5.99 -4.73
N VAL A 308 4.77 -5.56 -4.12
CA VAL A 308 4.19 -4.23 -4.34
C VAL A 308 5.17 -3.13 -3.95
N LEU A 309 5.74 -3.19 -2.74
CA LEU A 309 6.70 -2.17 -2.26
C LEU A 309 7.98 -2.10 -3.09
N LEU A 310 8.48 -3.25 -3.58
CA LEU A 310 9.63 -3.28 -4.48
C LEU A 310 9.29 -2.68 -5.86
N ARG A 311 8.07 -2.87 -6.36
CA ARG A 311 7.59 -2.25 -7.61
C ARG A 311 7.45 -0.73 -7.46
N ASP A 312 6.94 -0.22 -6.34
CA ASP A 312 6.86 1.22 -6.06
C ASP A 312 8.25 1.88 -6.02
N VAL A 313 9.27 1.16 -5.54
CA VAL A 313 10.64 1.68 -5.36
C VAL A 313 11.50 1.57 -6.63
N ASP A 314 11.13 0.75 -7.62
CA ASP A 314 11.87 0.62 -8.88
C ASP A 314 12.04 1.94 -9.66
N PRO A 315 10.98 2.76 -9.88
CA PRO A 315 11.12 4.02 -10.59
C PRO A 315 12.09 5.00 -9.92
N LEU A 316 12.16 4.99 -8.59
CA LEU A 316 13.11 5.82 -7.83
C LEU A 316 14.56 5.38 -8.07
N LEU A 317 14.83 4.08 -8.03
CA LEU A 317 16.19 3.52 -8.12
C LEU A 317 16.68 3.31 -9.55
N ARG A 318 15.80 3.45 -10.55
CA ARG A 318 16.15 3.29 -11.97
C ARG A 318 17.28 4.23 -12.39
N PRO A 319 18.40 3.71 -12.95
CA PRO A 319 19.54 4.54 -13.31
C PRO A 319 19.19 5.44 -14.50
N SER A 320 19.18 6.75 -14.27
CA SER A 320 18.90 7.77 -15.29
C SER A 320 19.92 7.67 -16.45
N THR A 321 19.42 7.36 -17.65
CA THR A 321 20.24 7.24 -18.88
C THR A 321 20.77 8.59 -19.35
N VAL A 322 20.00 9.65 -19.10
CA VAL A 322 20.39 11.05 -19.24
C VAL A 322 20.59 11.60 -17.81
N ARG A 323 21.75 12.17 -17.54
CA ARG A 323 21.96 13.09 -16.42
C ARG A 323 22.24 14.45 -17.03
N ASP A 324 21.33 15.41 -16.90
CA ASP A 324 21.77 16.79 -16.94
C ASP A 324 22.63 17.07 -15.70
N VAL A 325 23.56 18.02 -15.83
CA VAL A 325 24.64 18.27 -14.84
C VAL A 325 24.09 18.82 -13.50
N ARG A 326 22.77 18.96 -13.37
CA ARG A 326 22.06 19.49 -12.20
C ARG A 326 20.98 18.55 -11.65
N ASP A 327 20.78 17.38 -12.25
CA ASP A 327 19.72 16.46 -11.84
C ASP A 327 20.09 15.75 -10.53
N VAL A 328 19.48 16.19 -9.44
CA VAL A 328 19.45 15.46 -8.17
C VAL A 328 18.70 14.14 -8.39
N PRO A 329 19.24 12.97 -7.99
CA PRO A 329 18.57 11.68 -8.20
C PRO A 329 17.23 11.58 -7.46
N LEU A 330 16.23 10.95 -8.06
CA LEU A 330 14.89 10.73 -7.45
C LEU A 330 14.92 10.18 -6.00
N PRO A 331 15.81 9.23 -5.62
CA PRO A 331 15.89 8.76 -4.24
C PRO A 331 16.25 9.85 -3.25
N VAL A 332 17.00 10.87 -3.68
CA VAL A 332 17.37 12.01 -2.82
C VAL A 332 16.16 12.91 -2.59
N TYR A 333 15.29 13.09 -3.58
CA TYR A 333 14.01 13.80 -3.39
C TYR A 333 13.04 13.01 -2.49
N ALA A 334 12.97 11.69 -2.62
CA ALA A 334 12.19 10.85 -1.69
C ALA A 334 12.71 10.94 -0.24
N LEU A 335 14.03 10.94 -0.04
CA LEU A 335 14.62 11.18 1.29
C LEU A 335 14.38 12.62 1.79
N ALA A 336 14.27 13.61 0.88
CA ALA A 336 13.99 15.00 1.21
C ALA A 336 12.51 15.26 1.55
N ASP A 337 11.60 14.49 0.96
CA ASP A 337 10.17 14.45 1.29
C ASP A 337 9.91 13.70 2.60
N LEU A 338 10.72 12.68 2.90
CA LEU A 338 10.71 12.04 4.22
C LEU A 338 11.25 12.98 5.32
N ASP A 339 12.19 13.88 4.97
CA ASP A 339 12.80 14.85 5.88
C ASP A 339 11.86 16.00 6.29
N THR A 340 11.02 16.52 5.37
CA THR A 340 10.03 17.57 5.70
C THR A 340 9.16 17.15 6.86
N TRP A 341 8.72 15.90 6.84
CA TRP A 341 7.81 15.33 7.82
C TRP A 341 8.49 14.85 9.11
N LEU A 342 9.82 14.66 9.06
CA LEU A 342 10.67 14.38 10.21
C LEU A 342 11.27 15.65 10.85
N HIS A 343 10.79 16.85 10.49
CA HIS A 343 11.35 18.12 10.92
C HIS A 343 11.68 18.29 12.43
N PRO A 344 10.92 17.74 13.41
CA PRO A 344 11.31 17.79 14.83
C PRO A 344 12.52 16.90 15.17
N GLU A 345 12.77 15.83 14.42
CA GLU A 345 13.76 14.78 14.69
C GLU A 345 15.12 15.04 14.02
N ARG A 346 15.83 16.06 14.52
CA ARG A 346 17.17 16.47 14.04
C ARG A 346 18.23 15.34 13.98
N GLY A 347 18.00 14.22 14.66
CA GLY A 347 18.86 13.04 14.58
C GLY A 347 18.64 12.19 13.33
N ALA A 348 17.39 12.09 12.86
CA ALA A 348 17.01 11.34 11.67
C ALA A 348 17.36 12.12 10.39
N ALA A 349 17.03 13.42 10.34
CA ALA A 349 17.36 14.34 9.24
C ALA A 349 18.83 14.22 8.77
N LYS A 350 19.76 14.29 9.72
CA LYS A 350 21.21 14.15 9.46
C LYS A 350 21.62 12.81 8.88
N LYS A 351 20.93 11.73 9.27
CA LYS A 351 21.19 10.41 8.67
C LYS A 351 20.59 10.32 7.28
N LEU A 352 19.39 10.85 7.04
CA LEU A 352 18.81 10.92 5.70
C LEU A 352 19.71 11.71 4.74
N ALA A 353 20.23 12.86 5.17
CA ALA A 353 21.20 13.63 4.39
C ALA A 353 22.52 12.86 4.14
N PHE A 354 22.98 12.07 5.12
CA PHE A 354 24.14 11.18 4.94
C PHE A 354 23.86 10.00 4.00
N TYR A 355 22.66 9.40 4.04
CA TYR A 355 22.23 8.37 3.09
C TYR A 355 22.10 8.93 1.67
N ALA A 356 21.52 10.12 1.51
CA ALA A 356 21.46 10.83 0.23
C ALA A 356 22.86 11.11 -0.33
N HIS A 357 23.78 11.61 0.49
CA HIS A 357 25.19 11.76 0.11
C HIS A 357 25.84 10.43 -0.28
N ALA A 358 25.64 9.37 0.51
CA ALA A 358 26.20 8.05 0.21
C ALA A 358 25.66 7.45 -1.10
N TYR A 359 24.39 7.73 -1.43
CA TYR A 359 23.81 7.38 -2.73
C TYR A 359 24.44 8.16 -3.89
N GLN A 360 24.57 9.48 -3.75
CA GLN A 360 25.16 10.35 -4.77
C GLN A 360 26.65 10.06 -5.03
N ALA A 361 27.40 9.73 -3.97
CA ALA A 361 28.83 9.41 -4.04
C ALA A 361 29.11 8.01 -4.60
N ALA A 362 28.12 7.12 -4.67
CA ALA A 362 28.29 5.79 -5.24
C ALA A 362 28.53 5.85 -6.77
N PRO A 363 29.39 4.97 -7.33
CA PRO A 363 29.67 4.95 -8.76
C PRO A 363 28.46 4.44 -9.56
N ARG A 364 28.38 4.77 -10.86
CA ARG A 364 27.21 4.44 -11.69
C ARG A 364 26.98 2.94 -11.82
N GLU A 365 28.05 2.16 -11.82
CA GLU A 365 28.06 0.70 -11.81
C GLU A 365 27.41 0.15 -10.53
N ALA A 366 27.49 0.87 -9.42
CA ALA A 366 26.79 0.50 -8.19
C ALA A 366 25.29 0.84 -8.24
N HIS A 367 24.88 1.87 -8.99
CA HIS A 367 23.45 2.15 -9.24
C HIS A 367 22.83 1.10 -10.17
N SER A 368 23.50 0.76 -11.28
CA SER A 368 23.02 -0.28 -12.19
C SER A 368 23.00 -1.68 -11.54
N ALA A 369 24.03 -2.04 -10.78
CA ALA A 369 24.05 -3.31 -10.04
C ALA A 369 22.94 -3.39 -8.97
N LEU A 370 22.59 -2.26 -8.32
CA LEU A 370 21.48 -2.20 -7.37
C LEU A 370 20.13 -2.43 -8.07
N HIS A 371 19.90 -1.76 -9.20
CA HIS A 371 18.65 -1.91 -9.97
C HIS A 371 18.50 -3.33 -10.55
N VAL A 372 19.58 -3.95 -11.04
CA VAL A 372 19.56 -5.37 -11.46
C VAL A 372 19.27 -6.30 -10.28
N ALA A 373 19.83 -6.04 -9.10
CA ALA A 373 19.51 -6.82 -7.90
C ALA A 373 18.04 -6.67 -7.48
N LEU A 374 17.46 -5.47 -7.63
CA LEU A 374 16.05 -5.21 -7.37
C LEU A 374 15.13 -5.98 -8.33
N GLN A 375 15.43 -5.94 -9.63
CA GLN A 375 14.67 -6.65 -10.67
C GLN A 375 14.74 -8.18 -10.49
N ASN A 376 15.92 -8.72 -10.15
CA ASN A 376 16.06 -10.15 -9.87
C ASN A 376 15.23 -10.57 -8.65
N GLU A 377 15.16 -9.73 -7.61
CA GLU A 377 14.37 -10.01 -6.41
C GLU A 377 12.86 -9.92 -6.68
N GLN A 378 12.41 -8.92 -7.44
CA GLN A 378 11.01 -8.85 -7.92
C GLN A 378 10.64 -10.11 -8.70
N GLN A 379 11.45 -10.50 -9.69
CA GLN A 379 11.19 -11.69 -10.51
C GLN A 379 11.17 -12.98 -9.67
N ARG A 380 11.98 -13.07 -8.61
CA ARG A 380 11.98 -14.19 -7.67
C ARG A 380 10.69 -14.26 -6.86
N LEU A 381 10.24 -13.12 -6.33
CA LEU A 381 9.01 -13.03 -5.55
C LEU A 381 7.77 -13.28 -6.41
N GLU A 382 7.77 -12.85 -7.68
CA GLU A 382 6.74 -13.19 -8.67
C GLU A 382 6.65 -14.70 -8.85
N GLN A 383 7.78 -15.39 -9.08
CA GLN A 383 7.80 -16.85 -9.21
C GLN A 383 7.34 -17.58 -7.94
N GLU A 384 7.71 -17.07 -6.76
CA GLU A 384 7.28 -17.65 -5.48
C GLU A 384 5.77 -17.45 -5.24
N HIS A 385 5.22 -16.29 -5.60
CA HIS A 385 3.78 -16.02 -5.52
C HIS A 385 3.00 -16.90 -6.49
N ASP A 386 3.40 -16.95 -7.77
CA ASP A 386 2.81 -17.84 -8.78
C ASP A 386 2.83 -19.33 -8.35
N GLU A 387 3.93 -19.79 -7.75
CA GLU A 387 4.03 -21.16 -7.23
C GLU A 387 3.09 -21.39 -6.03
N ARG A 388 2.98 -20.42 -5.11
CA ARG A 388 2.04 -20.48 -3.98
C ARG A 388 0.58 -20.52 -4.45
N GLU A 389 0.17 -19.64 -5.37
CA GLU A 389 -1.17 -19.67 -5.96
C GLU A 389 -1.47 -21.00 -6.64
N ARG A 390 -0.51 -21.52 -7.43
CA ARG A 390 -0.63 -22.83 -8.08
C ARG A 390 -0.82 -23.96 -7.06
N LEU A 391 -0.07 -23.94 -5.96
CA LEU A 391 -0.20 -24.93 -4.88
C LEU A 391 -1.55 -24.81 -4.16
N LEU A 392 -2.06 -23.60 -3.94
CA LEU A 392 -3.40 -23.36 -3.38
C LEU A 392 -4.50 -23.89 -4.31
N HIS A 393 -4.42 -23.63 -5.62
CA HIS A 393 -5.34 -24.18 -6.61
C HIS A 393 -5.32 -25.71 -6.66
N VAL A 394 -4.14 -26.34 -6.60
CA VAL A 394 -4.00 -27.80 -6.53
C VAL A 394 -4.58 -28.36 -5.22
N ALA A 395 -4.34 -27.70 -4.08
CA ALA A 395 -4.91 -28.09 -2.80
C ALA A 395 -6.45 -27.98 -2.79
N ALA A 396 -7.00 -26.89 -3.32
CA ALA A 396 -8.43 -26.68 -3.46
C ALA A 396 -9.09 -27.72 -4.39
N ALA A 397 -8.46 -28.03 -5.53
CA ALA A 397 -8.92 -29.08 -6.44
C ALA A 397 -8.90 -30.47 -5.77
N ASN A 398 -7.83 -30.81 -5.05
CA ASN A 398 -7.74 -32.06 -4.29
C ASN A 398 -8.81 -32.15 -3.18
N ALA A 399 -9.07 -31.05 -2.47
CA ALA A 399 -10.12 -30.98 -1.46
C ALA A 399 -11.52 -31.12 -2.08
N ALA A 400 -11.77 -30.52 -3.24
CA ALA A 400 -13.03 -30.68 -3.97
C ALA A 400 -13.25 -32.12 -4.43
N VAL A 401 -12.23 -32.76 -5.04
CA VAL A 401 -12.27 -34.19 -5.41
C VAL A 401 -12.52 -35.06 -4.19
N GLY A 402 -11.87 -34.78 -3.06
CA GLY A 402 -12.08 -35.49 -1.80
C GLY A 402 -13.51 -35.41 -1.24
N ARG A 403 -14.26 -34.36 -1.57
CA ARG A 403 -15.68 -34.16 -1.21
C ARG A 403 -16.68 -34.77 -2.23
N MET A 404 -16.23 -35.21 -3.40
CA MET A 404 -17.10 -35.86 -4.39
C MET A 404 -17.56 -37.24 -3.94
N ASP A 405 -18.69 -37.71 -4.47
CA ASP A 405 -19.20 -39.06 -4.21
C ASP A 405 -18.13 -40.14 -4.54
N PRO A 406 -17.90 -41.14 -3.68
CA PRO A 406 -16.92 -42.20 -3.91
C PRO A 406 -17.15 -43.03 -5.19
N GLN A 407 -18.35 -43.03 -5.79
CA GLN A 407 -18.54 -43.58 -7.14
C GLN A 407 -17.88 -42.72 -8.23
N VAL A 408 -17.97 -41.40 -8.13
CA VAL A 408 -17.36 -40.45 -9.09
C VAL A 408 -15.85 -40.47 -8.97
N GLN A 409 -15.31 -40.51 -7.74
CA GLN A 409 -13.86 -40.66 -7.48
C GLN A 409 -13.28 -41.95 -8.11
N ARG A 410 -14.05 -43.04 -8.15
CA ARG A 410 -13.66 -44.31 -8.81
C ARG A 410 -13.71 -44.26 -10.35
N MET A 411 -14.37 -43.26 -10.94
CA MET A 411 -14.34 -43.05 -12.39
C MET A 411 -13.15 -42.19 -12.81
N SER A 412 -12.86 -41.08 -12.12
CA SER A 412 -11.72 -40.21 -12.47
C SER A 412 -10.38 -40.96 -12.35
N SER A 413 -10.21 -41.74 -11.30
CA SER A 413 -9.02 -42.60 -11.09
C SER A 413 -8.85 -43.73 -12.11
N LYS A 414 -9.90 -44.11 -12.85
CA LYS A 414 -9.78 -45.05 -13.99
C LYS A 414 -9.38 -44.37 -15.29
N ILE A 415 -9.66 -43.07 -15.43
CA ILE A 415 -9.32 -42.30 -16.63
C ILE A 415 -7.82 -41.97 -16.63
N GLN A 416 -7.26 -41.57 -15.49
CA GLN A 416 -5.81 -41.31 -15.31
C GLN A 416 -4.88 -42.53 -15.46
N VAL A 417 -5.41 -43.74 -15.69
CA VAL A 417 -4.64 -44.97 -15.92
C VAL A 417 -4.71 -45.42 -17.39
N LEU A 418 -5.43 -44.67 -18.24
CA LEU A 418 -5.58 -44.92 -19.68
C LEU A 418 -4.90 -43.86 -20.57
N GLU A 419 -4.30 -42.84 -19.96
CA GLU A 419 -3.32 -41.93 -20.56
C GLU A 419 -1.90 -42.33 -20.14
#